data_AF-A0A9N7P337-F1
#
_entry.id   AF-A0A9N7P337-F1
#
_cell.length_a   1.000
_cell.length_b   1.000
_cell.length_c   1.000
_cell.angle_alpha   90.00
_cell.angle_beta   90.00
_cell.angle_gamma   90.00
#
_symmetry.space_group_name_H-M   'P 1'
#
loop_
_entity.id
_entity.type
_entity.pdbx_description
1 polymer ?
#
loop_
_entity_poly.entity_id
_entity_poly.type
_entity_poly.pdbx_seq_one_letter_code
_entity_poly.pdbx_strand_id
1 'polypeptide(L)'
;MAPQAHLAIYRVCISRFCRESNIMVGLDAAIKDGVDILSISLGSSSGGSPFYDDAIAVGTFAADAKGILVSFAAGNSEPLASTMDNDAPWSLTVGASKIDRRFPATAKLGNGVELDEESVYPPTNFSSMNLLPLVYCPGSLVGFDVSGKIVLLDAAKMEYQVEDVKNAGGVAMILVNTKSVEFTHESNLISLPSTSVSFSTVQKIKDYIKSTSSPKATIVFQGTQFGDPTALAISYFSSRGPSKRVSGVLKPDILGWAITS
;
A
#
# COMPACT_ATOMS: atom_id res chain seq x y z
N MET A 1 -13.42 4.56 -15.01
CA MET A 1 -14.51 3.61 -15.32
C MET A 1 -15.85 4.31 -15.15
N ALA A 2 -16.87 3.92 -15.93
CA ALA A 2 -18.28 4.37 -15.91
C ALA A 2 -18.62 5.71 -15.21
N PRO A 3 -18.25 6.88 -15.77
CA PRO A 3 -18.47 8.18 -15.13
C PRO A 3 -19.93 8.58 -14.91
N GLN A 4 -20.88 7.91 -15.58
CA GLN A 4 -22.31 8.18 -15.52
C GLN A 4 -23.10 7.16 -14.68
N ALA A 5 -22.41 6.21 -14.03
CA ALA A 5 -23.07 5.23 -13.17
C ALA A 5 -23.68 5.90 -11.93
N HIS A 6 -24.83 5.38 -11.48
CA HIS A 6 -25.39 5.78 -10.19
C HIS A 6 -24.67 5.02 -9.07
N LEU A 7 -24.45 5.70 -7.94
CA LEU A 7 -23.75 5.13 -6.79
C LEU A 7 -24.70 4.97 -5.61
N ALA A 8 -24.84 3.73 -5.12
CA ALA A 8 -25.45 3.43 -3.83
C ALA A 8 -24.34 3.01 -2.84
N ILE A 9 -24.29 3.65 -1.67
CA ILE A 9 -23.20 3.46 -0.70
C ILE A 9 -23.75 2.78 0.56
N TYR A 10 -23.24 1.59 0.85
CA TYR A 10 -23.60 0.81 2.04
C TYR A 10 -22.41 0.79 3.00
N ARG A 11 -22.49 1.61 4.06
CA ARG A 11 -21.43 1.67 5.08
C ARG A 11 -21.53 0.50 6.05
N VAL A 12 -20.68 -0.50 5.86
CA VAL A 12 -20.65 -1.71 6.71
C VAL A 12 -19.48 -1.74 7.70
N CYS A 13 -18.47 -0.88 7.48
CA CYS A 13 -17.29 -0.76 8.33
C CYS A 13 -17.32 0.50 9.20
N ILE A 14 -16.81 0.38 10.43
CA ILE A 14 -16.62 1.49 11.36
C ILE A 14 -15.15 1.47 11.81
N SER A 15 -14.44 2.56 11.55
CA SER A 15 -12.97 2.59 11.68
C SER A 15 -12.34 1.45 10.87
N ARG A 16 -11.39 0.70 11.43
CA ARG A 16 -10.75 -0.46 10.80
C ARG A 16 -11.53 -1.78 10.97
N PHE A 17 -12.78 -1.74 11.48
CA PHE A 17 -13.53 -2.97 11.79
C PHE A 17 -14.81 -3.10 10.95
N CYS A 18 -14.97 -4.25 10.31
CA CYS A 18 -16.14 -4.60 9.50
C CYS A 18 -16.77 -5.85 10.11
N ARG A 19 -17.85 -5.69 10.89
CA ARG A 19 -18.56 -6.84 11.48
C ARG A 19 -19.31 -7.58 10.39
N GLU A 20 -19.20 -8.91 10.36
CA GLU A 20 -19.94 -9.76 9.42
C GLU A 20 -21.45 -9.47 9.42
N SER A 21 -22.03 -9.22 10.60
CA SER A 21 -23.44 -8.81 10.73
C SER A 21 -23.78 -7.53 9.96
N ASN A 22 -22.88 -6.54 9.95
CA ASN A 22 -23.09 -5.29 9.23
C ASN A 22 -22.95 -5.51 7.72
N ILE A 23 -22.00 -6.37 7.31
CA ILE A 23 -21.81 -6.72 5.89
C ILE A 23 -23.07 -7.41 5.37
N MET A 24 -23.64 -8.34 6.11
CA MET A 24 -24.89 -9.02 5.74
C MET A 24 -26.06 -8.06 5.59
N VAL A 25 -26.23 -7.11 6.52
CA VAL A 25 -27.29 -6.09 6.41
C VAL A 25 -27.07 -5.19 5.20
N GLY A 26 -25.81 -4.83 4.90
CA GLY A 26 -25.48 -4.05 3.71
C GLY A 26 -25.75 -4.79 2.40
N LEU A 27 -25.42 -6.08 2.34
CA LEU A 27 -25.71 -6.94 1.19
C LEU A 27 -27.21 -7.10 0.98
N ASP A 28 -27.99 -7.37 2.03
CA ASP A 28 -29.44 -7.51 1.94
C ASP A 28 -30.11 -6.21 1.46
N ALA A 29 -29.68 -5.07 1.99
CA ALA A 29 -30.15 -3.76 1.54
C ALA A 29 -29.82 -3.52 0.06
N ALA A 30 -28.58 -3.80 -0.37
CA ALA A 30 -28.18 -3.61 -1.76
C ALA A 30 -28.94 -4.50 -2.74
N ILE A 31 -29.15 -5.76 -2.37
CA ILE A 31 -29.97 -6.70 -3.12
C ILE A 31 -31.42 -6.21 -3.23
N LYS A 32 -31.98 -5.71 -2.12
CA LYS A 32 -33.35 -5.20 -2.08
C LYS A 32 -33.53 -3.95 -2.91
N ASP A 33 -32.53 -3.07 -2.91
CA ASP A 33 -32.51 -1.83 -3.69
C ASP A 33 -32.28 -2.07 -5.19
N GLY A 34 -31.94 -3.31 -5.57
CA GLY A 34 -31.84 -3.74 -6.97
C GLY A 34 -30.61 -3.19 -7.68
N VAL A 35 -29.46 -3.12 -6.99
CA VAL A 35 -28.19 -2.70 -7.61
C VAL A 35 -27.78 -3.65 -8.74
N ASP A 36 -27.14 -3.12 -9.79
CA ASP A 36 -26.69 -3.93 -10.93
C ASP A 36 -25.38 -4.68 -10.64
N ILE A 37 -24.46 -4.06 -9.89
CA ILE A 37 -23.13 -4.59 -9.58
C ILE A 37 -22.76 -4.22 -8.14
N LEU A 38 -22.14 -5.14 -7.42
CA LEU A 38 -21.53 -4.92 -6.10
C LEU A 38 -20.01 -4.84 -6.21
N SER A 39 -19.41 -3.80 -5.63
CA SER A 39 -17.95 -3.65 -5.50
C SER A 39 -17.57 -3.71 -4.03
N ILE A 40 -16.88 -4.78 -3.61
CA ILE A 40 -16.59 -5.06 -2.20
C ILE A 40 -15.08 -5.27 -2.02
N SER A 41 -14.41 -4.26 -1.45
CA SER A 41 -12.99 -4.32 -1.11
C SER A 41 -12.78 -4.76 0.33
N LEU A 42 -13.35 -5.92 0.69
CA LEU A 42 -13.24 -6.55 2.01
C LEU A 42 -12.79 -8.00 1.83
N GLY A 43 -12.10 -8.55 2.82
CA GLY A 43 -11.70 -9.97 2.86
C GLY A 43 -12.55 -10.76 3.86
N SER A 44 -12.73 -12.05 3.60
CA SER A 44 -13.31 -12.98 4.55
C SER A 44 -12.33 -13.31 5.67
N SER A 45 -12.78 -13.24 6.92
CA SER A 45 -12.05 -13.73 8.10
C SER A 45 -12.10 -15.26 8.27
N SER A 46 -12.78 -15.97 7.38
CA SER A 46 -13.09 -17.40 7.54
C SER A 46 -11.88 -18.33 7.35
N GLY A 47 -10.73 -17.84 6.86
CA GLY A 47 -9.47 -18.59 6.84
C GLY A 47 -9.48 -19.90 6.03
N GLY A 48 -10.47 -20.09 5.15
CA GLY A 48 -10.66 -21.33 4.40
C GLY A 48 -11.78 -22.23 4.93
N SER A 49 -12.59 -21.77 5.90
CA SER A 49 -13.82 -22.48 6.30
C SER A 49 -14.79 -22.63 5.12
N PRO A 50 -15.63 -23.69 5.11
CA PRO A 50 -16.62 -23.90 4.05
C PRO A 50 -17.49 -22.67 3.77
N PHE A 51 -17.93 -22.47 2.52
CA PHE A 51 -18.67 -21.26 2.15
C PHE A 51 -19.95 -21.02 2.94
N TYR A 52 -20.62 -22.06 3.41
CA TYR A 52 -21.84 -21.92 4.20
C TYR A 52 -21.58 -21.38 5.62
N ASP A 53 -20.34 -21.43 6.10
CA ASP A 53 -19.90 -20.83 7.37
C ASP A 53 -19.31 -19.43 7.18
N ASP A 54 -19.23 -18.95 5.95
CA ASP A 54 -18.75 -17.61 5.60
C ASP A 54 -19.93 -16.72 5.23
N ALA A 55 -20.28 -15.80 6.14
CA ALA A 55 -21.40 -14.88 5.95
C ALA A 55 -21.27 -14.07 4.64
N ILE A 56 -20.06 -13.62 4.29
CA ILE A 56 -19.83 -12.84 3.06
C ILE A 56 -20.08 -13.73 1.84
N ALA A 57 -19.61 -14.98 1.86
CA ALA A 57 -19.85 -15.94 0.78
C ALA A 57 -21.36 -16.24 0.63
N VAL A 58 -22.08 -16.48 1.74
CA VAL A 58 -23.53 -16.74 1.72
C VAL A 58 -24.30 -15.53 1.18
N GLY A 59 -24.02 -14.33 1.68
CA GLY A 59 -24.71 -13.12 1.25
C GLY A 59 -24.47 -12.78 -0.23
N THR A 60 -23.26 -13.05 -0.73
CA THR A 60 -22.91 -12.79 -2.13
C THR A 60 -23.43 -13.86 -3.08
N PHE A 61 -23.57 -15.11 -2.61
CA PHE A 61 -24.29 -16.14 -3.36
C PHE A 61 -25.75 -15.75 -3.57
N ALA A 62 -26.40 -15.14 -2.57
CA ALA A 62 -27.76 -14.63 -2.71
C ALA A 62 -27.87 -13.45 -3.71
N ALA A 63 -26.82 -12.63 -3.83
CA ALA A 63 -26.74 -11.58 -4.84
C ALA A 63 -26.59 -12.17 -6.26
N ASP A 64 -25.67 -13.12 -6.42
CA ASP A 64 -25.45 -13.83 -7.70
C ASP A 64 -26.72 -14.57 -8.17
N ALA A 65 -27.43 -15.23 -7.25
CA ALA A 65 -28.71 -15.88 -7.55
C ALA A 65 -29.80 -14.93 -8.05
N LYS A 66 -29.64 -13.61 -7.83
CA LYS A 66 -30.52 -12.56 -8.35
C LYS A 66 -29.94 -11.84 -9.57
N GLY A 67 -28.84 -12.33 -10.13
CA GLY A 67 -28.18 -11.77 -11.30
C GLY A 67 -27.30 -10.55 -11.00
N ILE A 68 -26.94 -10.31 -9.73
CA ILE A 68 -26.09 -9.19 -9.32
C ILE A 68 -24.64 -9.67 -9.26
N LEU A 69 -23.80 -9.18 -10.18
CA LEU A 69 -22.37 -9.50 -10.19
C LEU A 69 -21.66 -8.89 -8.97
N VAL A 70 -20.81 -9.67 -8.32
CA VAL A 70 -20.00 -9.20 -7.18
C VAL A 70 -18.51 -9.20 -7.53
N SER A 71 -17.89 -8.01 -7.45
CA SER A 71 -16.45 -7.81 -7.60
C SER A 71 -15.77 -7.72 -6.23
N PHE A 72 -14.77 -8.57 -5.99
CA PHE A 72 -13.99 -8.63 -4.76
C PHE A 72 -12.51 -8.33 -4.99
N ALA A 73 -11.86 -7.75 -3.98
CA ALA A 73 -10.40 -7.75 -3.91
C ALA A 73 -9.87 -9.15 -3.54
N ALA A 74 -8.74 -9.57 -4.11
CA ALA A 74 -8.12 -10.86 -3.78
C ALA A 74 -7.59 -10.93 -2.33
N GLY A 75 -7.20 -9.80 -1.75
CA GLY A 75 -6.52 -9.71 -0.46
C GLY A 75 -5.07 -9.22 -0.59
N ASN A 76 -4.45 -8.89 0.56
CA ASN A 76 -3.12 -8.29 0.64
C ASN A 76 -2.13 -9.12 1.50
N SER A 77 -2.21 -10.45 1.45
CA SER A 77 -1.62 -11.38 2.45
C SER A 77 -0.39 -12.15 1.97
N GLU A 78 0.48 -11.47 1.25
CA GLU A 78 1.57 -12.01 0.46
C GLU A 78 2.74 -12.75 1.15
N PRO A 79 3.73 -13.30 0.39
CA PRO A 79 3.71 -13.76 -1.02
C PRO A 79 3.38 -15.26 -1.13
N LEU A 80 2.94 -15.85 -0.03
CA LEU A 80 2.71 -17.30 0.03
C LEU A 80 1.53 -17.70 -0.87
N ALA A 81 1.58 -18.93 -1.36
CA ALA A 81 0.47 -19.53 -2.08
C ALA A 81 -0.76 -19.65 -1.16
N SER A 82 -1.95 -19.67 -1.75
CA SER A 82 -3.22 -19.87 -1.04
C SER A 82 -3.49 -18.80 0.03
N THR A 83 -3.31 -17.54 -0.33
CA THR A 83 -3.46 -16.38 0.55
C THR A 83 -4.67 -15.50 0.22
N MET A 84 -5.50 -15.92 -0.74
CA MET A 84 -6.72 -15.18 -1.10
C MET A 84 -7.77 -15.23 0.00
N ASP A 85 -8.42 -14.09 0.19
CA ASP A 85 -9.52 -13.95 1.14
C ASP A 85 -10.88 -14.27 0.49
N ASN A 86 -11.00 -14.02 -0.82
CA ASN A 86 -12.22 -14.17 -1.59
C ASN A 86 -12.00 -15.10 -2.79
N ASP A 87 -12.39 -16.36 -2.64
CA ASP A 87 -12.16 -17.43 -3.64
C ASP A 87 -13.46 -18.20 -3.99
N ALA A 88 -14.62 -17.60 -3.69
CA ALA A 88 -15.92 -18.16 -4.06
C ALA A 88 -16.09 -18.20 -5.59
N PRO A 89 -16.62 -19.29 -6.18
CA PRO A 89 -16.76 -19.41 -7.64
C PRO A 89 -17.70 -18.38 -8.29
N TRP A 90 -18.71 -17.90 -7.57
CA TRP A 90 -19.69 -16.91 -8.06
C TRP A 90 -19.20 -15.46 -7.99
N SER A 91 -18.02 -15.22 -7.41
CA SER A 91 -17.45 -13.88 -7.28
C SER A 91 -16.39 -13.61 -8.35
N LEU A 92 -16.32 -12.36 -8.83
CA LEU A 92 -15.19 -11.87 -9.62
C LEU A 92 -14.09 -11.34 -8.67
N THR A 93 -13.04 -12.12 -8.47
CA THR A 93 -11.90 -11.81 -7.62
C THR A 93 -10.79 -11.13 -8.42
N VAL A 94 -10.42 -9.93 -8.00
CA VAL A 94 -9.46 -9.05 -8.68
C VAL A 94 -8.16 -8.99 -7.89
N GLY A 95 -7.06 -9.44 -8.49
CA GLY A 95 -5.70 -9.26 -7.99
C GLY A 95 -5.15 -7.86 -8.32
N ALA A 96 -4.13 -7.42 -7.60
CA ALA A 96 -3.53 -6.10 -7.77
C ALA A 96 -2.34 -6.13 -8.75
N SER A 97 -2.28 -5.16 -9.65
CA SER A 97 -1.14 -4.91 -10.54
C SER A 97 -0.65 -3.46 -10.53
N LYS A 98 0.59 -3.29 -10.98
CA LYS A 98 1.26 -1.99 -11.12
C LYS A 98 0.86 -1.29 -12.42
N ILE A 99 0.70 0.04 -12.35
CA ILE A 99 0.60 0.93 -13.51
C ILE A 99 1.95 1.57 -13.83
N ASP A 100 2.05 2.18 -15.02
CA ASP A 100 3.26 2.83 -15.54
C ASP A 100 3.52 4.23 -14.98
N ARG A 101 2.61 4.71 -14.13
CA ARG A 101 2.77 5.93 -13.38
C ARG A 101 3.65 5.69 -12.16
N ARG A 102 4.61 6.58 -11.95
CA ARG A 102 5.57 6.54 -10.83
C ARG A 102 5.80 7.91 -10.23
N PHE A 103 6.32 7.98 -9.00
CA PHE A 103 6.61 9.25 -8.33
C PHE A 103 8.05 9.32 -7.82
N PRO A 104 9.02 9.66 -8.69
CA PRO A 104 10.43 9.59 -8.32
C PRO A 104 10.81 10.66 -7.29
N ALA A 105 11.50 10.21 -6.26
CA ALA A 105 12.03 11.00 -5.15
C ALA A 105 13.45 10.54 -4.83
N THR A 106 14.41 11.03 -5.60
CA THR A 106 15.80 10.59 -5.57
C THR A 106 16.51 11.10 -4.30
N ALA A 107 17.12 10.20 -3.52
CA ALA A 107 18.00 10.61 -2.44
C ALA A 107 19.38 10.97 -3.00
N LYS A 108 19.77 12.24 -2.86
CA LYS A 108 21.08 12.75 -3.30
C LYS A 108 21.98 12.98 -2.10
N LEU A 109 23.06 12.23 -2.02
CA LEU A 109 24.04 12.30 -0.93
C LEU A 109 25.10 13.37 -1.22
N GLY A 110 25.75 13.88 -0.18
CA GLY A 110 26.78 14.92 -0.29
C GLY A 110 28.07 14.47 -0.98
N ASN A 111 28.27 13.16 -1.19
CA ASN A 111 29.34 12.61 -2.02
C ASN A 111 28.95 12.52 -3.52
N GLY A 112 27.78 13.03 -3.91
CA GLY A 112 27.28 13.01 -5.29
C GLY A 112 26.58 11.73 -5.70
N VAL A 113 26.49 10.72 -4.83
CA VAL A 113 25.72 9.50 -5.12
C VAL A 113 24.23 9.85 -5.13
N GLU A 114 23.55 9.44 -6.20
CA GLU A 114 22.11 9.57 -6.37
C GLU A 114 21.48 8.18 -6.34
N LEU A 115 20.42 8.04 -5.54
CA LEU A 115 19.73 6.78 -5.29
C LEU A 115 18.28 6.99 -5.73
N ASP A 116 17.93 6.41 -6.87
CA ASP A 116 16.59 6.55 -7.49
C ASP A 116 15.59 5.67 -6.76
N GLU A 117 14.56 6.32 -6.23
CA GLU A 117 13.63 5.78 -5.22
C GLU A 117 12.30 6.56 -5.35
N GLU A 118 11.25 6.14 -4.65
CA GLU A 118 9.91 6.70 -4.85
C GLU A 118 9.31 7.36 -3.60
N SER A 119 8.43 8.35 -3.85
CA SER A 119 7.62 9.01 -2.83
C SER A 119 6.31 9.54 -3.39
N VAL A 120 5.20 9.23 -2.72
CA VAL A 120 3.87 9.75 -3.06
C VAL A 120 3.63 11.16 -2.51
N TYR A 121 4.62 11.76 -1.84
CA TYR A 121 4.52 13.11 -1.27
C TYR A 121 5.22 14.16 -2.15
N PRO A 122 4.49 15.04 -2.84
CA PRO A 122 5.06 16.24 -3.43
C PRO A 122 5.09 17.37 -2.38
N PRO A 123 6.25 17.69 -1.78
CA PRO A 123 6.32 18.77 -0.79
C PRO A 123 6.02 20.12 -1.42
N THR A 124 5.19 20.93 -0.78
CA THR A 124 4.95 22.33 -1.20
C THR A 124 6.08 23.28 -0.77
N ASN A 125 6.81 22.94 0.31
CA ASN A 125 7.81 23.81 0.94
C ASN A 125 9.14 23.09 1.24
N PHE A 126 9.65 22.27 0.32
CA PHE A 126 10.97 21.63 0.47
C PHE A 126 11.88 22.02 -0.68
N SER A 127 13.06 22.58 -0.37
CA SER A 127 14.05 22.94 -1.39
C SER A 127 15.06 21.82 -1.57
N SER A 128 15.01 21.16 -2.72
CA SER A 128 16.01 20.16 -3.13
C SER A 128 17.37 20.78 -3.52
N MET A 129 17.52 22.10 -3.47
CA MET A 129 18.78 22.78 -3.84
C MET A 129 19.85 22.69 -2.75
N ASN A 130 19.46 22.54 -1.48
CA ASN A 130 20.39 22.54 -0.36
C ASN A 130 20.62 21.13 0.18
N LEU A 131 21.89 20.77 0.35
CA LEU A 131 22.30 19.59 1.11
C LEU A 131 22.20 19.89 2.60
N LEU A 132 21.36 19.14 3.29
CA LEU A 132 21.10 19.27 4.72
C LEU A 132 21.83 18.16 5.49
N PRO A 133 22.19 18.37 6.77
CA PRO A 133 22.83 17.32 7.57
C PRO A 133 21.97 16.05 7.60
N LEU A 134 22.62 14.90 7.45
CA LEU A 134 21.98 13.58 7.46
C LEU A 134 22.34 12.86 8.77
N VAL A 135 21.34 12.39 9.50
CA VAL A 135 21.53 11.63 10.75
C VAL A 135 20.92 10.25 10.60
N TYR A 136 21.67 9.23 11.04
CA TYR A 136 21.16 7.87 11.14
C TYR A 136 20.71 7.57 12.56
N CYS A 137 19.45 7.15 12.68
CA CYS A 137 18.82 6.73 13.92
C CYS A 137 18.51 5.21 13.83
N PRO A 138 19.13 4.35 14.64
CA PRO A 138 18.83 2.92 14.65
C PRO A 138 17.54 2.65 15.42
N GLY A 139 16.39 2.79 14.75
CA GLY A 139 15.06 2.42 15.27
C GLY A 139 14.44 3.37 16.30
N SER A 140 15.19 4.33 16.86
CA SER A 140 14.69 5.35 17.80
C SER A 140 15.39 6.69 17.61
N LEU A 141 14.65 7.79 17.86
CA LEU A 141 15.18 9.16 17.86
C LEU A 141 15.82 9.55 19.20
N VAL A 142 15.63 8.76 20.25
CA VAL A 142 16.13 9.06 21.60
C VAL A 142 17.66 9.15 21.58
N GLY A 143 18.21 10.27 22.06
CA GLY A 143 19.65 10.51 22.11
C GLY A 143 20.24 11.09 20.81
N PHE A 144 19.43 11.39 19.79
CA PHE A 144 19.86 12.01 18.55
C PHE A 144 19.29 13.42 18.42
N ASP A 145 20.14 14.37 18.03
CA ASP A 145 19.70 15.70 17.61
C ASP A 145 19.32 15.65 16.12
N VAL A 146 18.02 15.72 15.84
CA VAL A 146 17.44 15.64 14.49
C VAL A 146 16.87 16.97 13.98
N SER A 147 16.90 18.02 14.80
CA SER A 147 16.31 19.32 14.47
C SER A 147 17.01 19.96 13.27
N GLY A 148 16.25 20.28 12.22
CA GLY A 148 16.78 20.84 10.97
C GLY A 148 17.51 19.84 10.06
N LYS A 149 17.41 18.53 10.33
CA LYS A 149 18.18 17.47 9.64
C LYS A 149 17.29 16.48 8.89
N ILE A 150 17.91 15.79 7.94
CA ILE A 150 17.31 14.63 7.27
C ILE A 150 17.61 13.40 8.11
N VAL A 151 16.58 12.59 8.36
CA VAL A 151 16.71 11.40 9.21
C VAL A 151 16.63 10.13 8.37
N LEU A 152 17.66 9.29 8.44
CA LEU A 152 17.60 7.89 8.03
C LEU A 152 17.20 7.05 9.24
N LEU A 153 16.07 6.36 9.18
CA LEU A 153 15.56 5.56 10.29
C LEU A 153 15.29 4.12 9.81
N ASP A 154 15.84 3.14 10.51
CA ASP A 154 15.51 1.73 10.25
C ASP A 154 14.02 1.49 10.55
N ALA A 155 13.28 1.01 9.55
CA ALA A 155 11.85 0.81 9.66
C ALA A 155 11.53 -0.37 10.60
N ALA A 156 10.84 -0.06 11.70
CA ALA A 156 10.09 -1.06 12.46
C ALA A 156 8.57 -0.78 12.39
N LYS A 157 8.15 0.50 12.27
CA LYS A 157 6.75 0.94 12.19
C LYS A 157 6.63 2.29 11.44
N MET A 158 6.34 2.27 10.14
CA MET A 158 6.39 3.44 9.24
C MET A 158 5.48 4.61 9.66
N GLU A 159 4.23 4.36 10.09
CA GLU A 159 3.24 5.42 10.37
C GLU A 159 3.59 6.30 11.60
N TYR A 160 4.10 5.70 12.68
CA TYR A 160 4.41 6.46 13.91
C TYR A 160 5.71 7.28 13.77
N GLN A 161 6.63 6.81 12.92
CA GLN A 161 7.97 7.36 12.83
C GLN A 161 8.04 8.71 12.09
N VAL A 162 7.16 8.96 11.11
CA VAL A 162 7.16 10.23 10.36
C VAL A 162 6.75 11.41 11.24
N GLU A 163 5.69 11.26 12.03
CA GLU A 163 5.22 12.34 12.91
C GLU A 163 6.19 12.55 14.09
N ASP A 164 6.82 11.49 14.60
CA ASP A 164 7.88 11.60 15.62
C ASP A 164 9.08 12.43 15.12
N VAL A 165 9.55 12.16 13.89
CA VAL A 165 10.66 12.92 13.28
C VAL A 165 10.27 14.38 13.11
N LYS A 166 9.06 14.65 12.62
CA LYS A 166 8.55 16.01 12.44
C LYS A 166 8.42 16.75 13.78
N ASN A 167 7.87 16.11 14.81
CA ASN A 167 7.73 16.68 16.16
C ASN A 167 9.09 16.96 16.81
N ALA A 168 10.10 16.16 16.50
CA ALA A 168 11.49 16.38 16.92
C ALA A 168 12.22 17.46 16.08
N GLY A 169 11.55 18.07 15.11
CA GLY A 169 12.10 19.15 14.27
C GLY A 169 12.87 18.68 13.03
N GLY A 170 12.81 17.39 12.70
CA GLY A 170 13.37 16.87 11.44
C GLY A 170 12.66 17.46 10.22
N VAL A 171 13.41 17.66 9.14
CA VAL A 171 12.92 18.38 7.94
C VAL A 171 12.68 17.47 6.73
N ALA A 172 13.23 16.26 6.74
CA ALA A 172 12.92 15.20 5.79
C ALA A 172 13.30 13.83 6.34
N MET A 173 12.80 12.76 5.72
CA MET A 173 13.05 11.39 6.15
C MET A 173 13.39 10.46 4.97
N ILE A 174 14.42 9.63 5.15
CA ILE A 174 14.73 8.51 4.26
C ILE A 174 14.27 7.24 4.97
N LEU A 175 13.24 6.61 4.42
CA LEU A 175 12.60 5.43 4.98
C LEU A 175 13.25 4.16 4.42
N VAL A 176 13.60 3.23 5.29
CA VAL A 176 14.12 1.93 4.87
C VAL A 176 12.96 1.02 4.47
N ASN A 177 12.86 0.66 3.20
CA ASN A 177 11.91 -0.35 2.78
C ASN A 177 12.44 -1.75 3.12
N THR A 178 11.66 -2.55 3.83
CA THR A 178 11.95 -3.98 4.02
C THR A 178 11.41 -4.73 2.80
N LYS A 179 12.06 -5.85 2.40
CA LYS A 179 11.70 -6.65 1.22
C LYS A 179 10.22 -7.08 1.12
N SER A 180 9.44 -6.90 2.18
CA SER A 180 8.03 -7.30 2.32
C SER A 180 7.02 -6.17 2.15
N VAL A 181 7.44 -4.92 1.89
CA VAL A 181 6.54 -3.75 1.83
C VAL A 181 6.79 -2.94 0.55
N GLU A 182 6.63 -3.57 -0.61
CA GLU A 182 6.37 -2.79 -1.81
C GLU A 182 5.00 -2.09 -1.66
N PHE A 183 5.06 -0.77 -1.51
CA PHE A 183 4.01 0.20 -1.80
C PHE A 183 2.64 -0.01 -1.13
N THR A 184 2.59 0.18 0.19
CA THR A 184 1.42 0.77 0.86
C THR A 184 1.78 2.17 1.35
N HIS A 185 1.88 3.12 0.42
CA HIS A 185 1.81 4.52 0.83
C HIS A 185 0.37 4.83 1.20
N GLU A 186 0.03 4.73 2.48
CA GLU A 186 -1.11 5.48 3.01
C GLU A 186 -0.77 6.97 2.86
N SER A 187 -1.16 7.52 1.70
CA SER A 187 -0.91 8.91 1.26
C SER A 187 -1.46 9.97 2.21
N ASN A 188 -2.34 9.57 3.14
CA ASN A 188 -2.99 10.47 4.09
C ASN A 188 -2.17 10.73 5.38
N LEU A 189 -1.00 10.11 5.57
CA LEU A 189 -0.26 10.17 6.85
C LEU A 189 1.15 10.76 6.78
N ILE A 190 1.66 11.11 5.60
CA ILE A 190 3.03 11.63 5.47
C ILE A 190 3.00 13.17 5.51
N SER A 191 3.27 13.73 6.70
CA SER A 191 3.30 15.18 6.95
C SER A 191 4.70 15.80 6.77
N LEU A 192 5.67 15.01 6.29
CA LEU A 192 7.08 15.36 6.16
C LEU A 192 7.64 14.88 4.81
N PRO A 193 8.48 15.66 4.10
CA PRO A 193 9.14 15.20 2.89
C PRO A 193 9.89 13.89 3.13
N SER A 194 9.60 12.86 2.34
CA SER A 194 10.24 11.55 2.53
C SER A 194 10.46 10.81 1.22
N THR A 195 11.38 9.84 1.25
CA THR A 195 11.58 8.86 0.17
C THR A 195 11.84 7.48 0.78
N SER A 196 11.31 6.44 0.15
CA SER A 196 11.47 5.05 0.59
C SER A 196 12.54 4.37 -0.23
N VAL A 197 13.55 3.80 0.42
CA VAL A 197 14.72 3.26 -0.27
C VAL A 197 14.89 1.76 -0.01
N SER A 198 15.39 1.03 -1.02
CA SER A 198 15.56 -0.43 -0.89
C SER A 198 16.61 -0.80 0.18
N PHE A 199 16.51 -2.01 0.76
CA PHE A 199 17.48 -2.47 1.78
C PHE A 199 18.95 -2.41 1.31
N SER A 200 19.23 -2.74 0.04
CA SER A 200 20.59 -2.64 -0.51
C SER A 200 21.03 -1.18 -0.67
N THR A 201 20.11 -0.29 -1.01
CA THR A 201 20.33 1.17 -1.04
C THR A 201 20.66 1.70 0.35
N VAL A 202 19.94 1.28 1.38
CA VAL A 202 20.18 1.70 2.78
C VAL A 202 21.60 1.43 3.22
N GLN A 203 22.14 0.26 2.89
CA GLN A 203 23.50 -0.08 3.29
C GLN A 203 24.52 0.90 2.71
N LYS A 204 24.35 1.32 1.44
CA LYS A 204 25.19 2.35 0.81
C LYS A 204 25.10 3.70 1.54
N ILE A 205 23.89 4.09 1.98
CA ILE A 205 23.70 5.33 2.76
C ILE A 205 24.40 5.22 4.12
N LYS A 206 24.25 4.08 4.81
CA LYS A 206 24.92 3.83 6.10
C LYS A 206 26.44 3.87 5.97
N ASP A 207 26.99 3.31 4.90
CA ASP A 207 28.43 3.32 4.63
C ASP A 207 28.92 4.74 4.31
N TYR A 208 28.13 5.53 3.55
CA TYR A 208 28.41 6.95 3.33
C TYR A 208 28.43 7.74 4.65
N ILE A 209 27.43 7.56 5.52
CA ILE A 209 27.36 8.25 6.82
C ILE A 209 28.61 7.97 7.67
N LYS A 210 29.15 6.75 7.63
CA LYS A 210 30.39 6.39 8.35
C LYS A 210 31.66 6.94 7.70
N SER A 211 31.63 7.25 6.41
CA SER A 211 32.81 7.70 5.64
C SER A 211 33.19 9.16 5.86
N THR A 212 32.31 9.96 6.47
CA THR A 212 32.52 11.40 6.68
C THR A 212 32.01 11.86 8.04
N SER A 213 32.64 12.86 8.64
CA SER A 213 32.19 13.48 9.89
C SER A 213 31.03 14.46 9.71
N SER A 214 30.72 14.87 8.46
CA SER A 214 29.62 15.78 8.14
C SER A 214 28.80 15.23 6.97
N PRO A 215 28.06 14.12 7.18
CA PRO A 215 27.19 13.56 6.15
C PRO A 215 26.05 14.52 5.85
N LYS A 216 25.75 14.68 4.56
CA LYS A 216 24.64 15.51 4.08
C LYS A 216 23.85 14.80 2.99
N ALA A 217 22.60 15.17 2.85
CA ALA A 217 21.76 14.68 1.77
C ALA A 217 20.66 15.70 1.41
N THR A 218 19.95 15.43 0.33
CA THR A 218 18.68 16.05 -0.01
C THR A 218 17.80 15.04 -0.74
N ILE A 219 16.52 15.36 -0.91
CA ILE A 219 15.57 14.56 -1.68
C ILE A 219 15.14 15.38 -2.89
N VAL A 220 15.32 14.84 -4.08
CA VAL A 220 14.94 15.49 -5.34
C VAL A 220 13.63 14.88 -5.83
N PHE A 221 12.54 15.64 -5.71
CA PHE A 221 11.22 15.22 -6.19
C PHE A 221 11.06 15.59 -7.65
N GLN A 222 10.75 14.60 -8.49
CA GLN A 222 10.66 14.78 -9.95
C GLN A 222 9.21 14.84 -10.46
N GLY A 223 8.24 14.88 -9.53
CA GLY A 223 6.82 14.87 -9.86
C GLY A 223 6.35 13.52 -10.41
N THR A 224 5.18 13.53 -11.05
CA THR A 224 4.60 12.33 -11.66
C THR A 224 5.29 12.04 -12.99
N GLN A 225 5.79 10.81 -13.15
CA GLN A 225 6.31 10.29 -14.41
C GLN A 225 5.44 9.11 -14.89
N PHE A 226 5.47 8.87 -16.20
CA PHE A 226 4.76 7.77 -16.86
C PHE A 226 5.74 6.97 -17.73
N GLY A 227 5.32 5.76 -18.15
CA GLY A 227 6.14 4.89 -18.98
C GLY A 227 7.15 4.05 -18.21
N ASP A 228 6.89 3.71 -16.94
CA ASP A 228 7.71 2.75 -16.22
C ASP A 228 7.68 1.38 -16.95
N PRO A 229 8.83 0.84 -17.39
CA PRO A 229 8.88 -0.42 -18.12
C PRO A 229 8.56 -1.65 -17.27
N THR A 230 8.48 -1.49 -15.94
CA THR A 230 8.06 -2.52 -14.98
C THR A 230 6.56 -2.48 -14.67
N ALA A 231 5.85 -1.52 -15.25
CA ALA A 231 4.38 -1.53 -15.30
C ALA A 231 3.89 -2.84 -15.89
N LEU A 232 2.76 -3.36 -15.41
CA LEU A 232 2.21 -4.68 -15.75
C LEU A 232 2.77 -5.87 -14.95
N ALA A 233 3.59 -5.63 -13.92
CA ALA A 233 3.85 -6.66 -12.91
C ALA A 233 2.67 -6.82 -11.95
N ILE A 234 2.45 -8.05 -11.49
CA ILE A 234 1.59 -8.31 -10.32
C ILE A 234 2.23 -7.56 -9.15
N SER A 235 1.44 -6.75 -8.45
CA SER A 235 1.89 -6.09 -7.23
C SER A 235 2.40 -7.16 -6.29
N TYR A 236 3.47 -6.88 -5.52
CA TYR A 236 3.92 -7.75 -4.43
C TYR A 236 2.69 -8.05 -3.58
N PHE A 237 2.20 -7.20 -2.67
CA PHE A 237 1.15 -7.56 -1.70
C PHE A 237 -0.13 -8.31 -2.18
N SER A 238 -0.46 -8.38 -3.48
CA SER A 238 -1.58 -9.15 -4.02
C SER A 238 -1.59 -10.62 -3.56
N SER A 239 -2.64 -11.02 -2.85
CA SER A 239 -2.89 -12.42 -2.48
C SER A 239 -2.96 -13.35 -3.70
N ARG A 240 -2.54 -14.60 -3.50
CA ARG A 240 -2.33 -15.60 -4.56
C ARG A 240 -3.14 -16.87 -4.33
N GLY A 241 -3.52 -17.53 -5.42
CA GLY A 241 -4.09 -18.87 -5.40
C GLY A 241 -3.08 -19.97 -5.03
N PRO A 242 -3.53 -21.24 -5.05
CA PRO A 242 -4.90 -21.69 -5.35
C PRO A 242 -5.89 -21.42 -4.21
N SER A 243 -7.19 -21.51 -4.50
CA SER A 243 -8.26 -21.47 -3.49
C SER A 243 -8.02 -22.53 -2.40
N LYS A 244 -8.31 -22.16 -1.14
CA LYS A 244 -8.27 -23.09 0.00
C LYS A 244 -9.53 -23.95 0.09
N ARG A 245 -10.62 -23.49 -0.52
CA ARG A 245 -11.97 -24.06 -0.36
C ARG A 245 -12.40 -24.93 -1.54
N VAL A 246 -11.92 -24.60 -2.74
CA VAL A 246 -12.33 -25.27 -3.97
C VAL A 246 -11.12 -25.65 -4.81
N SER A 247 -10.98 -26.94 -5.11
CA SER A 247 -10.05 -27.40 -6.12
C SER A 247 -10.67 -27.27 -7.52
N GLY A 248 -9.85 -26.97 -8.52
CA GLY A 248 -10.27 -26.94 -9.94
C GLY A 248 -10.88 -25.61 -10.42
N VAL A 249 -11.11 -24.64 -9.53
CA VAL A 249 -11.47 -23.25 -9.91
C VAL A 249 -10.25 -22.36 -9.70
N LEU A 250 -9.75 -21.75 -10.77
CA LEU A 250 -8.60 -20.85 -10.71
C LEU A 250 -9.02 -19.48 -10.15
N LYS A 251 -8.18 -18.92 -9.28
CA LYS A 251 -8.32 -17.60 -8.67
C LYS A 251 -6.91 -16.98 -8.47
N PRO A 252 -6.75 -15.63 -8.50
CA PRO A 252 -7.78 -14.63 -8.82
C PRO A 252 -8.20 -14.72 -10.30
N ASP A 253 -9.35 -14.15 -10.65
CA ASP A 253 -9.92 -14.25 -12.00
C ASP A 253 -9.26 -13.27 -12.97
N ILE A 254 -8.90 -12.08 -12.49
CA ILE A 254 -8.31 -11.01 -13.30
C ILE A 254 -7.38 -10.13 -12.46
N LEU A 255 -6.51 -9.35 -13.11
CA LEU A 255 -5.73 -8.29 -12.49
C LEU A 255 -6.36 -6.93 -12.76
N GLY A 256 -6.39 -6.09 -11.74
CA GLY A 256 -6.79 -4.69 -11.81
C GLY A 256 -5.64 -3.77 -11.44
N TRP A 257 -5.60 -2.61 -12.09
CA TRP A 257 -4.64 -1.55 -11.77
C TRP A 257 -4.91 -0.99 -10.37
N ALA A 258 -3.93 -1.14 -9.48
CA ALA A 258 -4.11 -0.82 -8.06
C ALA A 258 -3.07 0.18 -7.54
N ILE A 259 -1.81 0.06 -7.97
CA ILE A 259 -0.71 0.87 -7.44
C ILE A 259 0.16 1.43 -8.56
N THR A 260 0.83 2.55 -8.26
CA THR A 260 1.97 3.02 -9.04
C THR A 260 3.15 2.05 -8.93
N SER A 261 4.10 2.16 -9.87
CA SER A 261 5.27 1.26 -9.94
C SER A 261 6.07 1.18 -8.65
#